data_AF-A0A450XP27-F1
#
_entry.id   AF-A0A450XP27-F1
#
_cell.length_a   1.000
_cell.length_b   1.000
_cell.length_c   1.000
_cell.angle_alpha   90.00
_cell.angle_beta   90.00
_cell.angle_gamma   90.00
#
_symmetry.space_group_name_H-M   'P 1'
#
loop_
_entity.id
_entity.type
_entity.pdbx_description
1 polymer ?
#
loop_
_entity_poly.entity_id
_entity_poly.type
_entity_poly.pdbx_seq_one_letter_code
_entity_poly.pdbx_strand_id
1 'polypeptide(L)'
;MRKIEARRLWLPGNSSMSMDEMIRLSFVFMDYAMHSRDYRFLNTALKINDRLRKERKIADNMEIEGRERDCLEILKKRLGLMR
;
A
#
# COMPACT_ATOMS: atom_id res chain seq x y z
N MET A 1 -17.09 21.70 6.29
CA MET A 1 -15.72 21.29 5.91
C MET A 1 -15.79 20.35 4.70
N ARG A 2 -16.18 20.80 3.50
CA ARG A 2 -15.39 21.42 2.40
C ARG A 2 -14.14 20.63 1.95
N LYS A 3 -14.36 19.62 1.10
CA LYS A 3 -13.69 19.41 -0.21
C LYS A 3 -12.14 19.44 -0.28
N ILE A 4 -11.43 18.77 0.64
CA ILE A 4 -9.96 18.58 0.54
C ILE A 4 -9.59 17.19 -0.04
N GLU A 5 -10.55 16.46 -0.60
CA GLU A 5 -10.24 15.33 -1.51
C GLU A 5 -10.37 15.79 -2.95
N ALA A 6 -9.71 16.91 -3.24
CA ALA A 6 -9.50 17.37 -4.60
C ALA A 6 -8.60 16.36 -5.30
N ARG A 7 -9.24 15.48 -6.08
CA ARG A 7 -8.73 14.89 -7.32
C ARG A 7 -7.21 15.02 -7.49
N ARG A 8 -6.43 14.13 -6.86
CA ARG A 8 -5.16 13.72 -7.49
C ARG A 8 -5.55 12.82 -8.66
N LEU A 9 -5.94 13.47 -9.75
CA LEU A 9 -5.85 12.89 -11.08
C LEU A 9 -4.40 12.48 -11.22
N TRP A 10 -4.13 11.18 -11.10
CA TRP A 10 -2.89 10.63 -11.59
C TRP A 10 -2.88 10.94 -13.08
N LEU A 11 -2.07 11.93 -13.47
CA LEU A 11 -1.71 12.09 -14.87
C LEU A 11 -1.19 10.71 -15.32
N PRO A 12 -1.62 10.17 -16.47
CA PRO A 12 -1.06 8.94 -17.00
C PRO A 12 0.41 9.25 -17.33
N GLY A 13 1.28 9.07 -16.34
CA GLY A 13 2.70 9.19 -16.51
C GLY A 13 3.14 8.10 -17.48
N ASN A 14 3.84 8.51 -18.53
CA ASN A 14 4.57 7.61 -19.41
C ASN A 14 5.62 6.85 -18.60
N SER A 15 5.21 5.70 -18.09
CA SER A 15 6.07 4.60 -17.66
C SER A 15 5.14 3.44 -17.39
N SER A 16 5.08 2.48 -18.31
CA SER A 16 4.43 1.19 -18.07
C SER A 16 5.25 0.42 -17.02
N MET A 17 5.19 0.87 -15.78
CA MET A 17 5.76 0.13 -14.65
C MET A 17 5.11 -1.24 -14.66
N SER A 18 5.93 -2.27 -14.75
CA SER A 18 5.47 -3.65 -14.75
C SER A 18 4.79 -3.99 -13.41
N MET A 19 3.93 -5.01 -13.43
CA MET A 19 3.27 -5.48 -12.21
C MET A 19 4.28 -5.92 -11.14
N ASP A 20 5.39 -6.54 -11.56
CA ASP A 20 6.45 -6.97 -10.65
C ASP A 20 7.19 -5.79 -10.01
N GLU A 21 7.36 -4.69 -10.75
CA GLU A 21 7.91 -3.46 -10.19
C GLU A 21 6.95 -2.81 -9.19
N MET A 22 5.64 -2.82 -9.47
CA MET A 22 4.64 -2.35 -8.52
C MET A 22 4.65 -3.18 -7.22
N ILE A 23 4.80 -4.50 -7.31
CA ILE A 23 4.90 -5.39 -6.14
C ILE A 23 6.15 -5.06 -5.32
N ARG A 24 7.32 -4.98 -5.98
CA ARG A 24 8.56 -4.59 -5.30
C ARG A 24 8.43 -3.23 -4.62
N LEU A 25 7.81 -2.27 -5.30
CA LEU A 25 7.59 -0.93 -4.75
C LEU A 25 6.67 -0.95 -3.52
N SER A 26 5.60 -1.74 -3.56
CA SER A 26 4.73 -1.94 -2.41
C SER A 26 5.48 -2.49 -1.20
N PHE A 27 6.31 -3.51 -1.40
CA PHE A 27 7.10 -4.12 -0.33
C PHE A 27 8.08 -3.11 0.28
N VAL A 28 8.81 -2.37 -0.56
CA VAL A 28 9.73 -1.32 -0.10
C VAL A 28 9.01 -0.27 0.73
N PHE A 29 7.81 0.17 0.33
CA PHE A 29 7.05 1.16 1.09
C PHE A 29 6.48 0.62 2.40
N MET A 30 6.03 -0.64 2.44
CA MET A 30 5.62 -1.28 3.70
C MET A 30 6.79 -1.38 4.68
N ASP A 31 7.93 -1.88 4.21
CA ASP A 31 9.14 -2.01 5.02
C ASP A 31 9.60 -0.64 5.54
N TYR A 32 9.68 0.37 4.66
CA TYR A 32 10.06 1.72 5.05
C TYR A 32 9.08 2.33 6.06
N ALA A 33 7.77 2.13 5.90
CA ALA A 33 6.79 2.62 6.85
C ALA A 33 6.96 2.00 8.25
N MET A 34 7.31 0.72 8.33
CA MET A 34 7.51 0.04 9.62
C MET A 34 8.78 0.50 10.34
N HIS A 35 9.86 0.73 9.58
CA HIS A 35 11.14 1.22 10.10
C HIS A 35 11.09 2.71 10.48
N SER A 36 10.65 3.57 9.55
CA SER A 36 10.63 5.03 9.74
C SER A 36 9.45 5.53 10.59
N ARG A 37 8.41 4.70 10.75
CA ARG A 37 7.10 5.07 11.33
C ARG A 37 6.37 6.17 10.54
N ASP A 38 6.79 6.45 9.31
CA ASP A 38 6.08 7.36 8.42
C ASP A 38 4.98 6.59 7.66
N TYR A 39 3.76 6.69 8.16
CA TYR A 39 2.62 5.96 7.61
C TYR A 39 2.10 6.52 6.27
N ARG A 40 2.69 7.60 5.74
CA ARG A 40 2.44 8.02 4.36
C ARG A 40 2.94 6.99 3.36
N PHE A 41 4.03 6.30 3.67
CA PHE A 41 4.55 5.19 2.87
C PHE A 41 3.62 3.98 2.95
N LEU A 42 3.08 3.67 4.14
CA LEU A 42 2.09 2.60 4.29
C LEU A 42 0.84 2.90 3.45
N ASN A 43 0.30 4.12 3.52
CA ASN A 43 -0.84 4.52 2.68
C ASN A 43 -0.55 4.38 1.18
N THR A 44 0.69 4.67 0.76
CA THR A 44 1.11 4.50 -0.63
C THR A 44 1.16 3.02 -1.02
N ALA A 45 1.72 2.17 -0.16
CA ALA A 45 1.73 0.73 -0.37
C ALA A 45 0.32 0.15 -0.48
N LEU A 46 -0.61 0.55 0.39
CA LEU A 46 -2.00 0.09 0.35
C LEU A 46 -2.70 0.45 -0.97
N LYS A 47 -2.46 1.66 -1.50
CA LYS A 47 -3.00 2.06 -2.81
C LYS A 47 -2.43 1.23 -3.96
N ILE A 48 -1.15 0.87 -3.88
CA ILE A 48 -0.53 -0.02 -4.85
C ILE A 48 -1.14 -1.41 -4.75
N ASN A 49 -1.34 -1.94 -3.53
CA ASN A 49 -1.98 -3.23 -3.30
C ASN A 49 -3.40 -3.28 -3.82
N ASP A 50 -4.19 -2.23 -3.61
CA ASP A 50 -5.55 -2.11 -4.15
C ASP A 50 -5.57 -2.15 -5.67
N ARG A 51 -4.57 -1.54 -6.32
CA ARG A 51 -4.42 -1.60 -7.77
C ARG A 51 -4.02 -3.01 -8.23
N LEU A 52 -3.02 -3.61 -7.58
CA LEU A 52 -2.56 -4.97 -7.86
C LEU A 52 -3.70 -5.98 -7.74
N ARG A 53 -4.53 -5.87 -6.70
CA ARG A 53 -5.74 -6.72 -6.51
C ARG A 53 -6.74 -6.63 -7.66
N LYS A 54 -6.87 -5.47 -8.29
CA LYS A 54 -7.78 -5.27 -9.44
C LYS A 54 -7.22 -5.82 -10.75
N GLU A 55 -5.89 -5.84 -10.88
CA GLU A 55 -5.20 -6.17 -12.12
C GLU A 55 -4.64 -7.61 -12.14
N ARG A 56 -4.47 -8.30 -10.99
CA ARG A 56 -3.94 -9.68 -10.89
C ARG A 56 -4.99 -10.75 -10.55
N LYS A 57 -4.67 -12.00 -10.90
CA LYS A 57 -5.42 -13.20 -10.47
C LYS A 57 -5.15 -13.49 -8.98
N ILE A 58 -6.15 -14.06 -8.30
CA ILE A 58 -6.21 -14.23 -6.83
C ILE A 58 -4.98 -14.93 -6.23
N ALA A 59 -4.41 -15.93 -6.90
CA ALA A 59 -3.30 -16.74 -6.37
C ALA A 59 -2.02 -15.94 -6.13
N ASP A 60 -1.81 -14.88 -6.91
CA ASP A 60 -0.62 -14.03 -6.86
C ASP A 60 -0.69 -12.93 -5.77
N ASN A 61 -1.83 -12.80 -5.11
CA ASN A 61 -2.07 -11.75 -4.11
C ASN A 61 -1.74 -12.20 -2.68
N MET A 62 -1.54 -13.50 -2.43
CA MET A 62 -1.37 -14.03 -1.07
C MET A 62 -0.17 -13.44 -0.34
N GLU A 63 0.96 -13.24 -1.02
CA GLU A 63 2.16 -12.65 -0.40
C GLU A 63 1.94 -11.18 0.01
N ILE A 64 1.29 -10.41 -0.87
CA ILE A 64 0.95 -9.01 -0.63
C ILE A 64 0.00 -8.90 0.56
N GLU A 65 -1.05 -9.72 0.58
CA GLU A 65 -2.04 -9.73 1.65
C GLU A 65 -1.45 -10.12 3.00
N GLY A 66 -0.51 -11.08 3.02
CA GLY A 66 0.21 -11.47 4.22
C GLY A 66 1.00 -10.29 4.81
N ARG A 67 1.86 -9.66 4.01
CA ARG A 67 2.66 -8.52 4.45
C ARG A 67 1.81 -7.30 4.84
N GLU A 68 0.76 -7.03 4.07
CA GLU A 68 -0.18 -5.95 4.37
C GLU A 68 -0.84 -6.16 5.73
N ARG A 69 -1.32 -7.38 5.99
CA ARG A 69 -1.91 -7.74 7.28
C ARG A 69 -0.93 -7.52 8.42
N ASP A 70 0.30 -8.01 8.30
CA ASP A 70 1.32 -7.86 9.35
C ASP A 70 1.60 -6.38 9.66
N CYS A 71 1.74 -5.54 8.63
CA CYS A 71 1.93 -4.10 8.80
C CYS A 71 0.76 -3.44 9.52
N LEU A 72 -0.47 -3.80 9.16
CA LEU A 72 -1.67 -3.27 9.79
C LEU A 72 -1.82 -3.75 11.25
N GLU A 73 -1.48 -5.00 11.54
CA GLU A 73 -1.50 -5.52 12.91
C GLU A 73 -0.45 -4.84 13.80
N ILE A 74 0.76 -4.60 13.28
CA ILE A 74 1.78 -3.80 13.97
C ILE A 74 1.26 -2.39 14.25
N LEU A 75 0.62 -1.75 13.26
CA LEU A 75 0.04 -0.42 13.43
C LEU A 75 -1.07 -0.41 14.48
N LYS A 76 -1.99 -1.38 14.45
CA LYS A 76 -3.07 -1.52 15.44
C LYS A 76 -2.54 -1.67 16.86
N LYS A 77 -1.52 -2.51 17.05
CA LYS A 77 -0.81 -2.67 18.34
C LYS A 77 -0.26 -1.34 18.83
N ARG A 78 0.42 -0.59 17.96
CA ARG A 78 1.00 0.72 18.30
C ARG A 78 -0.05 1.77 18.65
N LEU A 79 -1.20 1.75 17.99
CA LEU A 79 -2.30 2.68 18.24
C LEU A 79 -3.17 2.28 19.43
N GLY A 80 -2.91 1.15 20.09
CA GLY A 80 -3.76 0.66 21.18
C GLY A 80 -5.17 0.26 20.72
N LEU A 81 -5.34 -0.07 19.44
CA LEU A 81 -6.63 -0.45 18.85
C LEU A 81 -6.92 -1.96 18.97
N MET A 82 -6.00 -2.74 19.55
CA MET A 82 -6.26 -4.13 19.91
C MET A 82 -7.04 -4.18 21.23
N ARG A 83 -8.27 -4.68 21.17
CA ARG A 83 -9.01 -5.16 22.34
C ARG A 83 -8.65 -6.60 22.61
#